data_AF-A0A9D4YHE5-F1
#
_entry.id   AF-A0A9D4YHE5-F1
#
_cell.length_a   1.000
_cell.length_b   1.000
_cell.length_c   1.000
_cell.angle_alpha   90.00
_cell.angle_beta   90.00
_cell.angle_gamma   90.00
#
_symmetry.space_group_name_H-M   'P 1'
#
loop_
_entity.id
_entity.type
_entity.pdbx_description
1 polymer ?
#
loop_
_entity_poly.entity_id
_entity_poly.type
_entity_poly.pdbx_seq_one_letter_code
_entity_poly.pdbx_strand_id
1 'polypeptide(L)'
;DNGAPQSGFDSYDLKPQYSAGSYGGSSKKIEIPNGRVGVLIGKGGETIKYLQLQSGAKIQVTRDMDADPNSTTRMVELMGTSDAVASAEKLINEVLAEAEAGASAGG
;
A
#
# COMPACT_ATOMS: atom_id res chain seq x y z
N ASP A 1 -30.31 -14.54 -46.37
CA ASP A 1 -31.53 -14.55 -45.55
C ASP A 1 -31.44 -15.70 -44.57
N ASN A 2 -31.62 -15.40 -43.28
CA ASN A 2 -31.66 -16.31 -42.11
C ASN A 2 -30.38 -17.10 -41.78
N GLY A 3 -29.75 -17.00 -40.61
CA GLY A 3 -30.11 -16.34 -39.35
C GLY A 3 -29.12 -16.86 -38.31
N ALA A 4 -28.52 -15.96 -37.53
CA ALA A 4 -27.81 -16.33 -36.30
C ALA A 4 -28.76 -17.16 -35.41
N PRO A 5 -28.27 -18.14 -34.63
CA PRO A 5 -27.85 -17.84 -33.25
C PRO A 5 -26.72 -18.81 -32.77
N GLN A 6 -26.01 -18.70 -31.63
CA GLN A 6 -26.35 -18.31 -30.26
C GLN A 6 -25.07 -17.98 -29.46
N SER A 7 -25.26 -17.19 -28.39
CA SER A 7 -24.60 -17.28 -27.06
C SER A 7 -23.06 -17.14 -27.03
N GLY A 8 -22.50 -16.04 -26.52
CA GLY A 8 -22.82 -15.53 -25.19
C GLY A 8 -21.97 -16.24 -24.14
N PHE A 9 -20.65 -16.09 -24.25
CA PHE A 9 -19.79 -16.01 -23.09
C PHE A 9 -18.90 -14.80 -23.30
N ASP A 10 -19.41 -13.64 -22.91
CA ASP A 10 -18.54 -12.59 -22.41
C ASP A 10 -17.81 -13.21 -21.22
N SER A 11 -16.65 -13.82 -21.49
CA SER A 11 -15.65 -14.12 -20.47
C SER A 11 -15.15 -12.76 -20.02
N TYR A 12 -15.97 -12.09 -19.19
CA TYR A 12 -15.63 -10.91 -18.43
C TYR A 12 -14.22 -11.12 -17.94
N ASP A 13 -13.33 -10.28 -18.47
CA ASP A 13 -12.02 -9.93 -17.96
C ASP A 13 -11.69 -10.66 -16.66
N LEU A 14 -11.29 -11.93 -16.76
CA LEU A 14 -10.42 -12.53 -15.78
C LEU A 14 -9.07 -11.87 -16.07
N LYS A 15 -8.97 -10.60 -15.64
CA LYS A 15 -7.70 -9.97 -15.33
C LYS A 15 -6.96 -11.06 -14.57
N PRO A 16 -5.81 -11.55 -15.04
CA PRO A 16 -5.02 -12.45 -14.23
C PRO A 16 -4.76 -11.66 -12.94
N GLN A 17 -5.51 -12.02 -11.90
CA GLN A 17 -5.26 -11.56 -10.56
C GLN A 17 -3.83 -11.99 -10.34
N TYR A 18 -2.92 -11.01 -10.32
CA TYR A 18 -1.49 -11.20 -10.34
C TYR A 18 -1.12 -12.44 -9.54
N SER A 19 -0.96 -13.56 -10.24
CA SER A 19 -0.22 -14.70 -9.73
C SER A 19 1.21 -14.22 -9.85
N ALA A 20 1.59 -13.36 -8.90
CA ALA A 20 2.97 -12.98 -8.70
C ALA A 20 3.65 -14.30 -8.33
N GLY A 21 4.30 -14.86 -9.36
CA GLY A 21 4.90 -16.16 -9.30
C GLY A 21 5.83 -16.32 -8.11
N SER A 22 5.94 -17.56 -7.70
CA SER A 22 7.03 -18.14 -6.92
C SER A 22 8.40 -17.51 -7.22
N TYR A 23 8.73 -16.39 -6.57
CA TYR A 23 10.07 -15.79 -6.51
C TYR A 23 10.25 -15.03 -5.19
N GLY A 24 10.21 -15.73 -4.06
CA GLY A 24 10.92 -15.40 -2.80
C GLY A 24 10.69 -14.05 -2.11
N GLY A 25 9.94 -13.11 -2.68
CA GLY A 25 9.69 -11.78 -2.15
C GLY A 25 8.28 -11.34 -2.49
N SER A 26 7.51 -11.00 -1.46
CA SER A 26 6.21 -10.35 -1.59
C SER A 26 6.40 -8.85 -1.82
N SER A 27 5.55 -8.28 -2.66
CA SER A 27 5.37 -6.83 -2.72
C SER A 27 3.91 -6.48 -2.46
N LYS A 28 3.66 -5.38 -1.75
CA LYS A 28 2.33 -4.96 -1.33
C LYS A 28 2.21 -3.44 -1.41
N LYS A 29 1.08 -2.97 -1.94
CA LYS A 29 0.79 -1.54 -2.05
C LYS A 29 -0.31 -1.19 -1.08
N ILE A 30 -0.08 -0.15 -0.29
CA ILE A 30 -1.06 0.38 0.66
C ILE A 30 -1.25 1.87 0.43
N GLU A 31 -2.45 2.36 0.69
CA GLU A 31 -2.80 3.77 0.53
C GLU A 31 -2.90 4.43 1.91
N ILE A 32 -2.11 5.47 2.10
CA ILE A 32 -1.99 6.15 3.39
C ILE A 32 -2.52 7.58 3.26
N PRO A 33 -3.45 8.04 4.11
CA PRO A 33 -3.97 9.40 4.04
C PRO A 33 -2.83 10.43 4.15
N ASN A 34 -2.88 11.46 3.30
CA ASN A 34 -1.87 12.53 3.25
C ASN A 34 -1.71 13.25 4.58
N GLY A 35 -2.78 13.34 5.39
CA GLY A 35 -2.70 13.89 6.74
C GLY A 35 -1.80 13.10 7.69
N ARG A 36 -1.56 11.81 7.41
CA ARG A 36 -0.76 10.92 8.25
C ARG A 36 0.54 10.45 7.61
N VAL A 37 0.70 10.62 6.29
CA VAL A 37 1.97 10.30 5.62
C VAL A 37 3.15 11.06 6.26
N GLY A 38 2.92 12.29 6.73
CA GLY A 38 3.95 13.06 7.43
C GLY A 38 4.41 12.41 8.73
N VAL A 39 3.49 11.85 9.52
CA VAL A 39 3.82 11.09 10.75
C VAL A 39 4.50 9.77 10.40
N LEU A 40 4.03 9.09 9.34
CA LEU A 40 4.60 7.83 8.87
C LEU A 40 6.06 8.00 8.42
N ILE A 41 6.34 9.07 7.66
CA ILE A 41 7.69 9.44 7.23
C ILE A 41 8.51 9.86 8.45
N GLY A 42 7.90 10.64 9.35
CA GLY A 42 8.55 11.20 10.51
C GLY A 42 9.41 12.42 10.16
N LYS A 43 9.85 13.13 11.19
CA LYS A 43 10.69 14.32 11.03
C LYS A 43 12.03 13.91 10.39
N GLY A 44 12.27 14.34 9.16
CA GLY A 44 13.49 13.99 8.40
C GLY A 44 13.54 12.54 7.87
N GLY A 45 12.42 11.82 7.84
CA GLY A 45 12.38 10.43 7.35
C GLY A 45 12.84 9.38 8.36
N GLU A 46 12.98 9.73 9.65
CA GLU A 46 13.47 8.82 10.69
C GLU A 46 12.47 7.69 10.97
N THR A 47 11.17 7.99 11.08
CA THR A 47 10.12 6.99 11.34
C THR A 47 10.06 5.96 10.23
N ILE A 48 9.95 6.37 8.97
CA ILE A 48 9.88 5.41 7.86
C ILE A 48 11.15 4.56 7.74
N LYS A 49 12.32 5.13 8.07
CA LYS A 49 13.58 4.39 8.08
C LYS A 49 13.61 3.36 9.21
N TYR A 50 13.07 3.72 10.38
CA TYR A 50 12.88 2.80 11.49
C TYR A 50 11.88 1.68 11.12
N LEU A 51 10.75 2.00 10.49
CA LEU A 51 9.77 1.01 10.05
C LEU A 51 10.36 0.00 9.06
N GLN A 52 11.18 0.48 8.12
CA GLN A 52 11.93 -0.38 7.19
C GLN A 52 12.92 -1.28 7.93
N LEU A 53 13.65 -0.73 8.89
CA LEU A 53 14.63 -1.49 9.66
C LEU A 53 13.97 -2.54 10.58
N GLN A 54 12.85 -2.20 11.21
CA GLN A 54 12.12 -3.10 12.10
C GLN A 54 11.44 -4.24 11.34
N SER A 55 10.77 -3.91 10.23
CA SER A 55 10.12 -4.92 9.40
C SER A 55 11.10 -5.74 8.56
N GLY A 56 12.28 -5.19 8.27
CA GLY A 56 13.19 -5.76 7.27
C GLY A 56 12.65 -5.66 5.84
N ALA A 57 11.54 -4.92 5.63
CA ALA A 57 10.99 -4.65 4.32
C ALA A 57 11.44 -3.28 3.82
N LYS A 58 11.50 -3.15 2.50
CA LYS A 58 11.71 -1.89 1.82
C LYS A 58 10.36 -1.17 1.69
N ILE A 59 10.28 0.06 2.18
CA ILE A 59 9.09 0.90 2.15
C ILE A 59 9.38 2.06 1.21
N GLN A 60 8.66 2.14 0.11
CA GLN A 60 8.82 3.14 -0.93
C GLN A 60 7.55 3.95 -1.05
N VAL A 61 7.64 5.23 -0.71
CA VAL A 61 6.51 6.16 -0.76
C VAL A 61 6.44 6.81 -2.15
N THR A 62 5.27 6.80 -2.77
CA THR A 62 5.06 7.45 -4.06
C THR A 62 5.28 8.96 -3.96
N ARG A 63 6.00 9.53 -4.93
CA ARG A 63 6.33 10.96 -4.95
C ARG A 63 5.09 11.78 -5.26
N ASP A 64 5.04 13.01 -4.76
CA ASP A 64 3.94 13.96 -4.97
C ASP A 64 3.63 14.22 -6.46
N MET A 65 4.62 14.12 -7.34
CA MET A 65 4.42 14.31 -8.79
C MET A 65 3.74 13.12 -9.48
N ASP A 66 3.80 11.94 -8.87
CA ASP A 66 3.18 10.70 -9.36
C ASP A 66 1.89 10.39 -8.58
N ALA A 67 1.69 11.05 -7.44
CA ALA A 67 0.43 11.04 -6.71
C ALA A 67 -0.58 11.98 -7.39
N ASP A 68 -1.82 11.53 -7.52
CA ASP A 68 -2.88 12.37 -8.07
C ASP A 68 -3.02 13.65 -7.23
N PRO A 69 -3.04 14.84 -7.84
CA PRO A 69 -3.23 16.10 -7.11
C PRO A 69 -4.61 16.20 -6.44
N ASN A 70 -5.55 15.33 -6.82
CA ASN A 70 -6.87 15.18 -6.21
C ASN A 70 -6.92 14.04 -5.16
N SER A 71 -5.86 13.24 -5.02
CA SER A 71 -5.83 12.14 -4.05
C SER A 71 -5.57 12.67 -2.65
N THR A 72 -6.43 12.26 -1.72
CA THR A 72 -6.26 12.49 -0.29
C THR A 72 -5.40 11.40 0.38
N THR A 73 -5.00 10.39 -0.40
CA THR A 73 -4.14 9.28 0.00
C THR A 73 -2.86 9.27 -0.82
N ARG A 74 -1.82 8.67 -0.25
CA ARG A 74 -0.53 8.44 -0.87
C ARG A 74 -0.25 6.95 -0.92
N MET A 75 0.11 6.47 -2.10
CA MET A 75 0.51 5.08 -2.26
C MET A 75 1.89 4.83 -1.64
N VAL A 76 2.02 3.72 -0.94
CA VAL A 76 3.24 3.22 -0.34
C VAL A 76 3.43 1.78 -0.77
N GLU A 77 4.56 1.50 -1.39
CA GLU A 77 4.95 0.18 -1.87
C GLU A 77 5.92 -0.48 -0.89
N LEU A 78 5.52 -1.65 -0.40
CA LEU A 78 6.29 -2.54 0.47
C LEU A 78 6.90 -3.63 -0.38
N MET A 79 8.19 -3.90 -0.24
CA MET A 79 8.89 -4.96 -0.94
C MET A 79 9.80 -5.71 0.03
N GLY A 80 9.70 -7.02 0.09
CA GLY A 80 10.49 -7.83 1.01
C GLY A 80 10.04 -9.28 1.02
N THR A 81 10.34 -10.03 2.08
CA THR A 81 9.77 -11.36 2.30
C THR A 81 8.29 -11.23 2.73
N SER A 82 7.51 -12.31 2.60
CA SER A 82 6.10 -12.33 3.04
C SER A 82 5.91 -11.88 4.48
N ASP A 83 6.84 -12.28 5.35
CA ASP A 83 6.84 -11.89 6.76
C ASP A 83 7.23 -10.41 6.95
N ALA A 84 8.27 -9.95 6.25
CA ALA A 84 8.71 -8.57 6.33
C ALA A 84 7.63 -7.58 5.84
N VAL A 85 6.97 -7.90 4.72
CA VAL A 85 5.89 -7.05 4.19
C VAL A 85 4.67 -7.05 5.11
N ALA A 86 4.29 -8.19 5.68
CA ALA A 86 3.21 -8.25 6.66
C ALA A 86 3.54 -7.44 7.92
N SER A 87 4.78 -7.53 8.40
CA SER A 87 5.29 -6.76 9.53
C SER A 87 5.31 -5.26 9.23
N ALA A 88 5.79 -4.86 8.06
CA ALA A 88 5.81 -3.46 7.63
C ALA A 88 4.40 -2.87 7.57
N GLU A 89 3.46 -3.58 6.94
CA GLU A 89 2.06 -3.14 6.87
C GLU A 89 1.46 -2.98 8.27
N LYS A 90 1.69 -3.94 9.18
CA LYS A 90 1.19 -3.84 10.55
C LYS A 90 1.77 -2.62 11.26
N LEU A 91 3.09 -2.43 11.21
CA LEU A 91 3.76 -1.29 11.84
C LEU A 91 3.27 0.04 11.27
N ILE A 92 3.07 0.12 9.95
CA ILE A 92 2.50 1.31 9.31
C ILE A 92 1.10 1.58 9.85
N ASN A 93 0.22 0.58 9.90
CA ASN A 93 -1.12 0.74 10.46
C ASN A 93 -1.09 1.17 11.94
N GLU A 94 -0.17 0.64 12.74
CA GLU A 94 -0.03 1.04 14.15
C GLU A 94 0.37 2.50 14.28
N VAL A 95 1.39 2.94 13.54
CA VAL A 95 1.81 4.36 13.51
C VAL A 95 0.67 5.27 13.07
N LEU A 96 -0.13 4.84 12.10
CA LEU A 96 -1.28 5.60 11.61
C LEU A 96 -2.43 5.63 12.63
N ALA A 97 -2.63 4.57 13.41
CA ALA A 97 -3.62 4.49 14.47
C ALA A 97 -3.18 5.30 15.70
N GLU A 98 -1.91 5.24 16.08
CA GLU A 98 -1.32 6.06 17.14
C GLU A 98 -1.41 7.56 16.81
N ALA A 99 -1.21 7.92 15.53
CA ALA A 99 -1.42 9.29 15.07
C ALA A 99 -2.87 9.79 15.25
N GLU A 100 -3.87 8.89 15.20
CA GLU A 100 -5.26 9.24 15.53
C GLU A 100 -5.49 9.35 17.03
N ALA A 101 -4.99 8.38 17.79
CA ALA A 101 -5.20 8.32 19.23
C ALA A 101 -4.49 9.45 19.99
N GLY A 102 -3.30 9.85 19.51
CA GLY A 102 -2.50 10.94 20.10
C GLY A 102 -3.12 12.34 19.95
N ALA A 103 -4.12 12.52 19.09
CA ALA A 103 -4.81 13.79 18.92
C ALA A 103 -5.88 14.06 20.01
N SER A 104 -6.17 13.08 20.88
CA SER A 104 -7.21 13.21 21.92
C SER A 104 -6.67 13.21 23.36
N ALA A 105 -5.36 13.07 23.56
CA ALA A 105 -4.71 13.09 24.88
C ALA A 105 -3.73 14.26 25.03
N GLY A 106 -4.23 15.48 24.90
CA GLY A 106 -3.50 16.72 25.17
C GLY A 106 -4.43 17.76 25.76
N GLY A 107 -4.91 17.48 26.98
CA GLY A 107 -5.57 18.45 27.86
C GLY A 107 -4.57 19.07 28.84
#